data_AF-X6HZY5-F1
#
_entry.id   AF-X6HZY5-F1
#
_cell.length_a   1.000
_cell.length_b   1.000
_cell.length_c   1.000
_cell.angle_alpha   90.00
_cell.angle_beta   90.00
_cell.angle_gamma   90.00
#
_symmetry.space_group_name_H-M   'P 1'
#
loop_
_entity.id
_entity.type
_entity.pdbx_description
1 polymer ?
#
loop_
_entity_poly.entity_id
_entity_poly.type
_entity_poly.pdbx_seq_one_letter_code
_entity_poly.pdbx_strand_id
1 'polypeptide(L)'
;MIDRLEKRGFVSRQPDPDDRRKVMVAAGKKTEELVRRCYHPILEAGAALLENIRRPRCSFCSAYQEVEAMQKAQTERVRGKAKPVR
;
A
#
# COMPACT_ATOMS: atom_id res chain seq x y z
N MET A 1 14.50 6.22 -14.96
CA MET A 1 13.13 5.79 -14.50
C MET A 1 12.58 6.75 -13.46
N ILE A 2 13.36 7.09 -12.42
CA ILE A 2 12.96 8.02 -11.35
C ILE A 2 12.58 9.40 -11.90
N ASP A 3 13.23 9.90 -12.95
CA ASP A 3 12.91 11.22 -13.55
C ASP A 3 11.48 11.29 -14.09
N ARG A 4 10.97 10.17 -14.62
CA ARG A 4 9.58 10.09 -15.10
C ARG A 4 8.59 10.09 -13.94
N LEU A 5 8.94 9.47 -12.82
CA LEU A 5 8.10 9.45 -11.61
C LEU A 5 8.06 10.83 -10.98
N GLU A 6 9.20 11.50 -10.92
CA GLU A 6 9.35 12.85 -10.39
C GLU A 6 8.60 13.88 -11.25
N LYS A 7 8.79 13.85 -12.57
CA LYS A 7 8.04 14.69 -13.53
C LYS A 7 6.52 14.50 -13.41
N ARG A 8 6.07 13.31 -12.98
CA ARG A 8 4.64 13.01 -12.79
C ARG A 8 4.16 13.28 -11.37
N GLY A 9 5.03 13.65 -10.43
CA GLY A 9 4.71 14.00 -9.04
C GLY A 9 4.56 12.80 -8.10
N PHE A 10 5.06 11.62 -8.50
CA PHE A 10 5.03 10.41 -7.67
C PHE A 10 6.22 10.30 -6.72
N VAL A 11 7.33 10.97 -7.02
CA VAL A 11 8.49 11.05 -6.12
C VAL A 11 9.03 12.47 -6.11
N SER A 12 9.79 12.83 -5.09
CA SER A 12 10.57 14.06 -5.02
C SER A 12 12.02 13.74 -4.69
N ARG A 13 12.96 14.54 -5.21
CA ARG A 13 14.38 14.43 -4.87
C ARG A 13 14.82 15.60 -4.01
N GLN A 14 15.62 15.28 -3.01
CA GLN A 14 16.29 16.28 -2.18
C GLN A 14 17.74 15.84 -1.99
N PRO A 15 18.71 16.77 -2.02
CA PRO A 15 20.08 16.43 -1.69
C PRO A 15 20.13 15.91 -0.25
N ASP A 16 21.00 14.94 -0.02
CA ASP A 16 21.26 14.45 1.34
C ASP A 16 21.93 15.57 2.16
N PRO A 17 21.44 15.88 3.38
CA PRO A 17 21.98 16.97 4.18
C PRO A 17 23.41 16.71 4.67
N ASP A 18 23.82 15.45 4.78
CA ASP A 18 25.10 15.02 5.35
C ASP A 18 26.14 14.66 4.28
N ASP A 19 25.70 14.37 3.04
CA ASP A 19 26.58 14.01 1.92
C ASP A 19 26.10 14.58 0.58
N ARG A 20 26.78 15.62 0.09
CA ARG A 20 26.45 16.30 -1.18
C ARG A 20 26.56 15.42 -2.42
N ARG A 21 27.15 14.22 -2.33
CA ARG A 21 27.21 13.25 -3.44
C ARG A 21 25.96 12.35 -3.49
N LYS A 22 25.10 12.40 -2.48
CA LYS A 22 23.89 11.57 -2.37
C LYS A 22 22.62 12.37 -2.61
N VAL A 23 21.60 11.68 -3.11
CA VAL A 23 20.27 12.22 -3.37
C VAL A 23 19.24 11.29 -2.74
N MET A 24 18.40 11.84 -1.88
CA MET A 24 17.28 11.13 -1.27
C MET A 24 16.06 11.19 -2.19
N VAL A 25 15.35 10.08 -2.33
CA VAL A 25 14.10 9.99 -3.10
C VAL A 25 12.97 9.71 -2.11
N ALA A 26 12.05 10.65 -1.99
CA ALA A 26 10.87 10.54 -1.12
C ALA A 26 9.60 10.33 -1.95
N ALA A 27 8.57 9.75 -1.33
CA ALA A 27 7.24 9.70 -1.93
C ALA A 27 6.75 11.13 -2.22
N GLY A 28 6.21 11.34 -3.42
CA GLY A 28 5.52 12.58 -3.77
C GLY A 28 4.06 12.52 -3.33
N LYS A 29 3.39 13.68 -3.31
CA LYS A 29 1.98 13.82 -2.90
C LYS A 29 1.04 12.83 -3.61
N LYS A 30 1.24 12.58 -4.91
CA LYS A 30 0.39 11.62 -5.65
C LYS A 30 0.58 10.17 -5.18
N THR A 31 1.79 9.83 -4.73
CA THR A 31 2.07 8.52 -4.14
C THR A 31 1.42 8.42 -2.77
N GLU A 32 1.50 9.45 -1.94
CA GLU A 32 0.81 9.49 -0.63
C GLU A 32 -0.70 9.32 -0.79
N GLU A 33 -1.32 10.05 -1.72
CA GLU A 33 -2.75 9.92 -2.04
C GLU A 33 -3.11 8.52 -2.54
N LEU A 34 -2.26 7.93 -3.40
CA LEU A 34 -2.47 6.60 -3.94
C LEU A 34 -2.34 5.53 -2.85
N VAL A 35 -1.34 5.66 -1.97
CA VAL A 35 -1.17 4.80 -0.80
C VAL A 35 -2.39 4.90 0.11
N ARG A 36 -2.84 6.11 0.41
CA ARG A 36 -4.04 6.32 1.25
C ARG A 36 -5.28 5.69 0.61
N ARG A 37 -5.48 5.83 -0.69
CA ARG A 37 -6.66 5.30 -1.38
C ARG A 37 -6.64 3.78 -1.55
N CYS A 38 -5.46 3.22 -1.83
CA CYS A 38 -5.31 1.82 -2.21
C CYS A 38 -4.97 0.94 -1.02
N TYR A 39 -3.96 1.32 -0.23
CA TYR A 39 -3.39 0.48 0.82
C TYR A 39 -4.02 0.72 2.20
N HIS A 40 -4.43 1.96 2.53
CA HIS A 40 -5.04 2.21 3.83
C HIS A 40 -6.26 1.32 4.14
N PRO A 41 -7.20 1.07 3.19
CA PRO A 41 -8.32 0.17 3.46
C PRO A 41 -7.91 -1.28 3.66
N ILE A 42 -6.76 -1.69 3.09
CA ILE A 42 -6.20 -3.03 3.30
C ILE A 42 -5.67 -3.14 4.73
N LEU A 43 -4.98 -2.09 5.20
CA LEU A 43 -4.50 -2.00 6.57
C LEU A 43 -5.65 -2.04 7.58
N GLU A 44 -6.72 -1.27 7.36
CA GLU A 44 -7.91 -1.27 8.22
C GLU A 44 -8.60 -2.63 8.25
N ALA A 45 -8.83 -3.24 7.07
CA ALA A 45 -9.45 -4.55 6.98
C ALA A 45 -8.62 -5.65 7.64
N GLY A 46 -7.29 -5.62 7.46
CA GLY A 46 -6.37 -6.54 8.09
C GLY A 46 -6.34 -6.39 9.61
N ALA A 47 -6.30 -5.15 10.11
CA ALA A 47 -6.31 -4.89 11.56
C ALA A 47 -7.60 -5.42 12.21
N ALA A 48 -8.76 -5.14 11.62
CA ALA A 48 -10.05 -5.63 12.12
C ALA A 48 -10.13 -7.17 12.10
N LEU A 49 -9.62 -7.81 11.05
CA LEU A 49 -9.59 -9.27 10.95
C LEU A 49 -8.65 -9.91 11.98
N LEU A 50 -7.45 -9.37 12.14
CA LEU A 50 -6.47 -9.90 13.09
C LEU A 50 -6.94 -9.78 14.54
N GLU A 51 -7.67 -8.71 14.88
CA GLU A 51 -8.28 -8.56 16.21
C GLU A 51 -9.33 -9.65 16.48
N ASN A 52 -10.10 -10.03 15.47
CA ASN A 52 -11.07 -11.13 15.58
C ASN A 52 -10.38 -12.50 15.69
N ILE A 53 -9.34 -12.74 14.89
CA ILE A 53 -8.56 -13.99 14.89
C ILE A 53 -7.79 -14.18 16.20
N ARG A 54 -7.36 -13.10 16.86
CA ARG A 54 -6.65 -13.15 18.14
C ARG A 54 -7.45 -13.84 19.25
N ARG A 55 -8.77 -13.89 19.14
CA ARG A 55 -9.64 -14.55 20.12
C ARG A 55 -9.43 -16.08 20.03
N PRO A 56 -9.43 -16.84 21.15
CA PRO A 56 -9.16 -18.30 21.17
C PRO A 56 -10.15 -19.19 20.39
N ARG A 57 -11.03 -18.62 19.58
CA ARG A 57 -12.13 -19.32 18.88
C ARG A 57 -11.73 -19.92 17.54
N CYS A 58 -10.58 -19.57 16.97
CA CYS A 58 -10.23 -19.96 15.61
C CYS A 58 -8.97 -20.85 15.56
N SER A 59 -9.08 -21.96 14.82
CA SER A 59 -7.91 -22.73 14.39
C SER A 59 -7.06 -21.91 13.40
N PHE A 60 -5.78 -22.26 13.25
CA PHE A 60 -4.90 -21.64 12.25
C PHE A 60 -5.47 -21.75 10.83
N CYS A 61 -6.01 -22.91 10.44
CA CYS A 61 -6.55 -23.13 9.10
C CYS A 61 -7.76 -22.22 8.81
N SER A 62 -8.68 -22.09 9.76
CA SER A 62 -9.83 -21.17 9.62
C SER A 62 -9.39 -19.71 9.54
N ALA A 63 -8.41 -19.31 10.37
CA ALA A 63 -7.86 -17.96 10.33
C ALA A 63 -7.18 -17.64 8.99
N TYR A 64 -6.44 -18.59 8.43
CA TYR A 64 -5.77 -18.44 7.13
C TYR A 64 -6.78 -18.24 6.00
N GLN A 65 -7.87 -19.00 5.98
CA GLN A 65 -8.93 -18.88 4.97
C GLN A 65 -9.62 -17.51 5.01
N GLU A 66 -9.89 -16.98 6.21
CA GLU A 66 -10.46 -15.63 6.37
C GLU A 66 -9.50 -14.54 5.87
N VAL A 67 -8.21 -14.67 6.15
CA VAL A 67 -7.17 -13.75 5.65
C VAL A 67 -7.08 -13.81 4.12
N GLU A 68 -7.06 -15.01 3.54
CA GLU A 68 -7.01 -15.19 2.08
C GLU A 68 -8.24 -14.57 1.40
N ALA A 69 -9.44 -14.79 1.95
CA ALA A 69 -10.67 -14.22 1.44
C ALA A 69 -10.65 -12.68 1.47
N MET A 70 -10.18 -12.09 2.58
CA MET A 70 -10.01 -10.65 2.71
C MET A 70 -9.02 -10.10 1.66
N GLN A 71 -7.86 -10.76 1.49
CA GLN A 71 -6.86 -10.35 0.51
C GLN A 71 -7.39 -10.40 -0.95
N LYS A 72 -8.17 -11.43 -1.30
CA LYS A 72 -8.82 -11.53 -2.61
C LYS A 72 -9.80 -10.38 -2.84
N ALA A 73 -10.68 -10.10 -1.88
CA ALA A 73 -11.63 -9.00 -1.95
C ALA A 73 -10.92 -7.63 -2.12
N GLN A 74 -9.82 -7.40 -1.39
CA GLN A 74 -9.03 -6.18 -1.54
C GLN A 74 -8.35 -6.08 -2.92
N THR A 75 -7.88 -7.20 -3.45
CA THR A 75 -7.28 -7.26 -4.79
C THR A 75 -8.29 -6.87 -5.87
N GLU A 76 -9.50 -7.43 -5.82
CA GLU A 76 -10.59 -7.10 -6.73
C GLU A 76 -10.98 -5.62 -6.64
N ARG A 77 -11.11 -5.10 -5.41
CA ARG A 77 -11.40 -3.68 -5.17
C ARG A 77 -10.36 -2.76 -5.80
N VAL A 78 -9.06 -3.07 -5.66
CA VAL A 78 -7.99 -2.26 -6.24
C VAL A 78 -7.97 -2.38 -7.77
N ARG A 79 -8.18 -3.59 -8.32
CA ARG A 79 -8.31 -3.81 -9.77
C ARG A 79 -9.45 -2.99 -10.38
N GLY A 80 -10.62 -2.97 -9.75
CA GLY A 80 -11.77 -2.18 -10.20
C GLY A 80 -11.52 -0.66 -10.21
N LYS A 81 -10.50 -0.18 -9.49
CA LYS A 81 -10.11 1.24 -9.44
C LYS A 81 -8.96 1.60 -10.39
N ALA A 82 -8.32 0.61 -11.02
CA ALA A 82 -7.24 0.86 -11.96
C ALA A 82 -7.82 1.48 -13.25
N LYS A 83 -7.38 2.69 -13.62
CA LYS A 83 -7.63 3.21 -14.97
C LYS A 83 -6.86 2.34 -15.97
N PRO A 84 -7.47 1.91 -17.09
CA PRO A 84 -6.74 1.20 -18.14
C PRO A 84 -5.58 2.08 -18.61
N VAL A 85 -4.39 1.50 -18.66
CA VAL A 85 -3.22 2.14 -19.27
C VAL A 85 -3.49 2.14 -20.77
N ARG A 86 -3.81 3.31 -21.32
CA ARG A 86 -3.84 3.54 -22.78
C ARG A 86 -2.43 3.73 -23.30
#